data_AF-A0AAU5RQS8-F1
#
_entry.id   AF-A0AAU5RQS8-F1
#
_cell.length_a   1.000
_cell.length_b   1.000
_cell.length_c   1.000
_cell.angle_alpha   90.00
_cell.angle_beta   90.00
_cell.angle_gamma   90.00
#
_symmetry.space_group_name_H-M   'P 1'
#
loop_
_entity.id
_entity.type
_entity.pdbx_description
1 polymer ?
#
loop_
_entity_poly.entity_id
_entity_poly.type
_entity_poly.pdbx_seq_one_letter_code
_entity_poly.pdbx_strand_id
1 'polypeptide(L)'
;MASQPTSTSIDRISTYLYPLAALHAPSVIAEAAGLLDAWLGVLDERGIDRRAEGPGWLAQAAAETATAQYGRPATDRSSGELVELQHALTGAFRDEGLTIAHSVVRMGIAIEPVDGGPRWGIACYTGLAVALYADSGWELMVNQMRTRSFTIYAPATADGAREVAALVAGIARGDVKDPFRARR
;
A
#
# COMPACT_ATOMS: atom_id res chain seq x y z
N MET A 1 13.72 6.67 20.38
CA MET A 1 13.95 6.94 18.95
C MET A 1 14.14 5.60 18.29
N ALA A 2 13.25 5.17 17.40
CA ALA A 2 13.44 3.93 16.66
C ALA A 2 14.60 4.13 15.67
N SER A 3 15.56 3.22 15.66
CA SER A 3 16.65 3.21 14.67
C SER A 3 16.06 3.05 13.26
N GLN A 4 16.68 3.70 12.26
CA GLN A 4 16.25 3.50 10.88
C GLN A 4 16.49 2.04 10.46
N PRO A 5 15.53 1.42 9.73
CA PRO A 5 15.65 0.04 9.30
C PRO A 5 16.82 -0.15 8.33
N THR A 6 17.46 -1.30 8.40
CA THR A 6 18.54 -1.69 7.49
C THR A 6 18.01 -1.99 6.10
N SER A 7 18.81 -1.71 5.06
CA SER A 7 18.44 -2.03 3.67
C SER A 7 18.20 -3.53 3.47
N THR A 8 18.96 -4.38 4.16
CA THR A 8 18.77 -5.84 4.15
C THR A 8 17.39 -6.23 4.69
N SER A 9 16.93 -5.64 5.79
CA SER A 9 15.61 -5.94 6.33
C SER A 9 14.48 -5.42 5.43
N ILE A 10 14.65 -4.26 4.80
CA ILE A 10 13.71 -3.75 3.78
C ILE A 10 13.56 -4.75 2.62
N ASP A 11 14.67 -5.23 2.05
CA ASP A 11 14.66 -6.18 0.93
C ASP A 11 13.99 -7.51 1.33
N ARG A 12 14.30 -8.00 2.54
CA ARG A 12 13.69 -9.22 3.08
C ARG A 12 12.18 -9.06 3.24
N ILE A 13 11.71 -8.01 3.91
CA ILE A 13 10.28 -7.74 4.09
C ILE A 13 9.56 -7.59 2.75
N SER A 14 10.15 -6.86 1.80
CA SER A 14 9.57 -6.66 0.46
C SER A 14 9.35 -8.01 -0.24
N THR A 15 10.27 -8.95 -0.08
CA THR A 15 10.17 -10.31 -0.64
C THR A 15 8.99 -11.09 -0.07
N TYR A 16 8.72 -10.97 1.24
CA TYR A 16 7.59 -11.65 1.90
C TYR A 16 6.24 -10.99 1.66
N LEU A 17 6.19 -9.67 1.47
CA LEU A 17 4.96 -8.95 1.24
C LEU A 17 4.46 -9.07 -0.21
N TYR A 18 5.39 -9.17 -1.16
CA TYR A 18 5.07 -9.27 -2.60
C TYR A 18 4.06 -10.38 -3.00
N PRO A 19 4.05 -11.57 -2.39
CA PRO A 19 3.10 -12.64 -2.71
C PRO A 19 1.69 -12.43 -2.15
N LEU A 20 1.47 -11.54 -1.18
CA LEU A 20 0.23 -11.45 -0.39
C LEU A 20 -0.98 -10.84 -1.12
N ALA A 21 -0.87 -10.59 -2.44
CA ALA A 21 -1.93 -9.97 -3.24
C ALA A 21 -2.47 -8.66 -2.65
N ALA A 22 -1.62 -7.91 -1.94
CA ALA A 22 -1.90 -6.61 -1.36
C ALA A 22 -0.75 -5.65 -1.65
N LEU A 23 -1.06 -4.37 -1.61
CA LEU A 23 -0.13 -3.28 -1.86
C LEU A 23 0.32 -2.69 -0.52
N HIS A 24 1.57 -2.26 -0.41
CA HIS A 24 2.13 -1.75 0.84
C HIS A 24 2.86 -0.43 0.56
N ALA A 25 2.53 0.59 1.35
CA ALA A 25 3.27 1.84 1.32
C ALA A 25 4.70 1.68 1.86
N PRO A 26 5.66 2.51 1.41
CA PRO A 26 7.04 2.45 1.89
C PRO A 26 7.17 2.55 3.41
N SER A 27 6.38 3.39 4.08
CA SER A 27 6.36 3.49 5.55
C SER A 27 6.03 2.16 6.25
N VAL A 28 5.08 1.39 5.72
CA VAL A 28 4.68 0.08 6.28
C VAL A 28 5.80 -0.94 6.11
N ILE A 29 6.47 -0.94 4.95
CA ILE A 29 7.65 -1.77 4.70
C ILE A 29 8.79 -1.40 5.66
N ALA A 30 9.02 -0.10 5.87
CA ALA A 30 10.05 0.40 6.78
C ALA A 30 9.76 0.04 8.24
N GLU A 31 8.51 0.12 8.69
CA GLU A 31 8.09 -0.28 10.03
C GLU A 31 8.29 -1.78 10.26
N ALA A 32 7.84 -2.63 9.32
CA ALA A 32 8.08 -4.07 9.36
C ALA A 32 9.60 -4.39 9.39
N ALA A 33 10.41 -3.67 8.62
CA ALA A 33 11.86 -3.84 8.62
C ALA A 33 12.47 -3.44 9.98
N GLY A 34 11.97 -2.38 10.60
CA GLY A 34 12.39 -1.96 11.93
C GLY A 34 12.04 -2.97 13.03
N LEU A 35 10.85 -3.59 12.94
CA LEU A 35 10.47 -4.71 13.82
C LEU A 35 11.38 -5.92 13.65
N LEU A 36 11.70 -6.28 12.40
CA LEU A 36 12.63 -7.36 12.09
C LEU A 36 14.02 -7.08 12.66
N ASP A 37 14.55 -5.87 12.46
CA ASP A 37 15.86 -5.47 13.00
C ASP A 37 15.89 -5.54 14.54
N ALA A 38 14.82 -5.08 15.20
CA ALA A 38 14.71 -5.14 16.65
C ALA A 38 14.71 -6.59 17.16
N TRP A 39 13.96 -7.49 16.52
CA TRP A 39 13.91 -8.89 16.93
C TRP A 39 15.22 -9.65 16.65
N LEU A 40 15.87 -9.36 15.53
CA LEU A 40 17.20 -9.91 15.24
C LEU A 40 18.24 -9.41 16.26
N GLY A 41 18.16 -8.15 16.69
CA GLY A 41 18.99 -7.61 17.76
C GLY A 41 18.82 -8.38 19.08
N VAL A 42 17.58 -8.74 19.44
CA VAL A 42 17.32 -9.56 20.63
C VAL A 42 17.94 -10.96 20.51
N LEU A 43 17.94 -11.58 19.32
CA LEU A 43 18.62 -12.87 19.13
C LEU A 43 20.13 -12.74 19.34
N ASP A 44 20.75 -11.70 18.78
CA ASP A 44 22.19 -11.44 18.93
C ASP A 44 22.57 -11.21 20.40
N GLU A 45 21.81 -10.39 21.13
CA GLU A 45 22.01 -10.11 22.55
C GLU A 45 21.93 -11.39 23.41
N ARG A 46 21.14 -12.37 22.97
CA ARG A 46 20.97 -13.66 23.65
C ARG A 46 21.93 -14.74 23.16
N GLY A 47 22.82 -14.42 22.20
CA GLY A 47 23.75 -15.37 21.60
C GLY A 47 23.05 -16.47 20.78
N ILE A 48 21.83 -16.22 20.32
CA ILE A 48 21.08 -17.16 19.47
C ILE A 48 21.52 -16.96 18.02
N ASP A 49 22.00 -18.01 17.37
CA ASP A 49 22.38 -17.96 15.95
C ASP A 49 21.17 -17.52 15.11
N ARG A 50 21.34 -16.47 14.29
CA ARG A 50 20.30 -15.97 13.37
C ARG A 50 19.80 -17.05 12.40
N ARG A 51 20.57 -18.10 12.13
CA ARG A 51 20.11 -19.28 11.37
C ARG A 51 18.95 -20.02 12.04
N ALA A 52 18.74 -19.84 13.34
CA ALA A 52 17.57 -20.35 14.06
C ALA A 52 16.25 -19.73 13.56
N GLU A 53 16.30 -18.59 12.86
CA GLU A 53 15.16 -18.02 12.15
C GLU A 53 14.70 -18.90 10.97
N GLY A 54 15.54 -19.80 10.47
CA GLY A 54 15.18 -20.75 9.42
C GLY A 54 14.47 -20.10 8.21
N PRO A 55 13.22 -20.48 7.88
CA PRO A 55 12.51 -20.07 6.67
C PRO A 55 12.01 -18.61 6.67
N GLY A 56 12.49 -17.78 7.61
CA GLY A 56 12.17 -16.36 7.69
C GLY A 56 10.87 -16.04 8.43
N TRP A 57 10.52 -16.82 9.45
CA TRP A 57 9.30 -16.63 10.21
C TRP A 57 9.25 -15.29 10.97
N LEU A 58 10.42 -14.73 11.36
CA LEU A 58 10.48 -13.40 11.96
C LEU A 58 10.14 -12.33 10.94
N ALA A 59 10.69 -12.43 9.72
CA ALA A 59 10.35 -11.49 8.64
C ALA A 59 8.84 -11.55 8.31
N GLN A 60 8.27 -12.76 8.25
CA GLN A 60 6.83 -12.93 8.07
C GLN A 60 6.02 -12.32 9.22
N ALA A 61 6.38 -12.61 10.48
CA ALA A 61 5.68 -12.08 11.64
C ALA A 61 5.76 -10.54 11.72
N ALA A 62 6.90 -9.95 11.33
CA ALA A 62 7.10 -8.51 11.33
C ALA A 62 6.22 -7.84 10.28
N ALA A 63 6.17 -8.45 9.09
CA ALA A 63 5.32 -8.03 8.00
C ALA A 63 3.83 -8.11 8.37
N GLU A 64 3.37 -9.24 8.92
CA GLU A 64 1.98 -9.42 9.37
C GLU A 64 1.61 -8.42 10.48
N THR A 65 2.52 -8.18 11.44
CA THR A 65 2.31 -7.24 12.54
C THR A 65 2.14 -5.81 12.02
N ALA A 66 3.06 -5.34 11.18
CA ALA A 66 2.96 -3.99 10.62
C ALA A 66 1.71 -3.84 9.74
N THR A 67 1.41 -4.84 8.90
CA THR A 67 0.23 -4.84 8.03
C THR A 67 -1.07 -4.82 8.82
N ALA A 68 -1.17 -5.56 9.93
CA ALA A 68 -2.36 -5.60 10.77
C ALA A 68 -2.73 -4.22 11.35
N GLN A 69 -1.73 -3.39 11.66
CA GLN A 69 -1.92 -2.04 12.17
C GLN A 69 -2.58 -1.10 11.17
N TYR A 70 -2.35 -1.32 9.87
CA TYR A 70 -2.85 -0.48 8.77
C TYR A 70 -4.01 -1.10 8.00
N GLY A 71 -4.57 -2.20 8.52
CA GLY A 71 -5.74 -2.85 7.96
C GLY A 71 -7.04 -2.12 8.30
N ARG A 72 -8.06 -2.89 8.67
CA ARG A 72 -9.37 -2.35 9.05
C ARG A 72 -9.25 -1.48 10.32
N PRO A 73 -9.79 -0.26 10.35
CA PRO A 73 -9.79 0.54 11.57
C PRO A 73 -10.64 -0.14 12.66
N ALA A 74 -10.24 0.04 13.93
CA ALA A 74 -10.96 -0.54 15.07
C ALA A 74 -12.34 0.11 15.30
N THR A 75 -12.49 1.36 14.87
CA THR A 75 -13.73 2.12 14.90
C THR A 75 -13.95 2.79 13.55
N ASP A 76 -15.21 2.91 13.14
CA ASP A 76 -15.56 3.60 11.90
C ASP A 76 -15.06 5.05 11.92
N ARG A 77 -14.46 5.48 10.80
CA ARG A 77 -14.10 6.89 10.61
C ARG A 77 -15.35 7.74 10.48
N SER A 78 -15.30 8.93 11.05
CA SER A 78 -16.31 9.96 10.85
C SER A 78 -16.29 10.49 9.41
N SER A 79 -17.41 11.09 8.99
CA SER A 79 -17.49 11.75 7.68
C SER A 79 -16.45 12.87 7.51
N GLY A 80 -16.09 13.58 8.59
CA GLY A 80 -15.09 14.64 8.55
C GLY A 80 -13.70 14.11 8.24
N GLU A 81 -13.28 13.04 8.92
CA GLU A 81 -12.00 12.36 8.67
C GLU A 81 -11.92 11.82 7.24
N LEU A 82 -13.02 11.26 6.72
CA LEU A 82 -13.06 10.78 5.33
C LEU A 82 -12.89 11.91 4.31
N VAL A 83 -13.53 13.07 4.53
CA VAL A 83 -13.39 14.24 3.65
C VAL A 83 -11.97 14.77 3.66
N GLU A 84 -11.33 14.85 4.83
CA GLU A 84 -9.92 15.29 4.95
C GLU A 84 -8.98 14.34 4.21
N LEU A 85 -9.16 13.03 4.36
CA LEU A 85 -8.35 12.03 3.67
C LEU A 85 -8.57 12.04 2.15
N GLN A 86 -9.81 12.25 1.70
CA GLN A 86 -10.11 12.42 0.27
C GLN A 86 -9.46 13.69 -0.30
N HIS A 87 -9.48 14.79 0.44
CA HIS A 87 -8.80 16.03 0.04
C HIS A 87 -7.29 15.83 -0.04
N ALA A 88 -6.69 15.19 0.97
CA ALA A 88 -5.26 14.88 0.99
C ALA A 88 -4.86 13.99 -0.19
N LEU A 89 -5.63 12.93 -0.48
CA LEU A 89 -5.36 12.05 -1.61
C LEU A 89 -5.53 12.75 -2.95
N THR A 90 -6.55 13.59 -3.11
CA THR A 90 -6.76 14.39 -4.32
C THR A 90 -5.59 15.35 -4.56
N GLY A 91 -5.10 16.01 -3.50
CA GLY A 91 -3.91 16.85 -3.57
C GLY A 91 -2.68 16.05 -3.99
N ALA A 92 -2.43 14.92 -3.31
CA ALA A 92 -1.30 14.05 -3.60
C ALA A 92 -1.30 13.48 -5.02
N PHE A 93 -2.46 13.10 -5.57
CA PHE A 93 -2.55 12.70 -6.98
C PHE A 93 -2.16 13.83 -7.93
N ARG A 94 -2.55 15.07 -7.64
CA ARG A 94 -2.16 16.23 -8.46
C ARG A 94 -0.67 16.53 -8.35
N ASP A 95 -0.08 16.36 -7.17
CA ASP A 95 1.36 16.51 -6.95
C ASP A 95 2.16 15.47 -7.75
N GLU A 96 1.60 14.27 -7.92
CA GLU A 96 2.09 13.23 -8.84
C GLU A 96 1.78 13.51 -10.32
N GLY A 97 1.18 14.65 -10.65
CA GLY A 97 0.83 15.00 -12.03
C GLY A 97 -0.29 14.15 -12.64
N LEU A 98 -1.09 13.48 -11.82
CA LEU A 98 -2.22 12.69 -12.28
C LEU A 98 -3.46 13.58 -12.47
N THR A 99 -4.21 13.31 -13.54
CA THR A 99 -5.47 14.02 -13.80
C THR A 99 -6.62 13.30 -13.12
N ILE A 100 -7.40 14.02 -12.31
CA ILE A 100 -8.57 13.47 -11.63
C ILE A 100 -9.71 13.27 -12.62
N ALA A 101 -10.31 12.09 -12.61
CA ALA A 101 -11.45 11.70 -13.44
C ALA A 101 -12.74 11.62 -12.62
N HIS A 102 -13.87 11.53 -13.32
CA HIS A 102 -15.12 11.15 -12.67
C HIS A 102 -15.04 9.71 -12.16
N SER A 103 -15.25 9.52 -10.85
CA SER A 103 -15.23 8.20 -10.24
C SER A 103 -16.60 7.53 -10.31
N VAL A 104 -16.66 6.30 -10.81
CA VAL A 104 -17.83 5.42 -10.66
C VAL A 104 -17.72 4.52 -9.42
N VAL A 105 -16.59 4.57 -8.72
CA VAL A 105 -16.36 3.88 -7.45
C VAL A 105 -16.88 4.75 -6.30
N ARG A 106 -17.75 4.18 -5.48
CA ARG A 106 -18.31 4.87 -4.31
C ARG A 106 -17.19 5.30 -3.36
N MET A 107 -17.21 6.56 -2.92
CA MET A 107 -16.16 7.17 -2.09
C MET A 107 -14.75 7.09 -2.70
N GLY A 108 -14.66 6.80 -4.00
CA GLY A 108 -13.41 6.67 -4.72
C GLY A 108 -13.01 7.97 -5.41
N ILE A 109 -11.71 8.21 -5.46
CA ILE A 109 -11.08 9.23 -6.29
C ILE A 109 -10.43 8.52 -7.46
N ALA A 110 -10.91 8.84 -8.67
CA ALA A 110 -10.42 8.24 -9.89
C ALA A 110 -9.38 9.14 -10.58
N ILE A 111 -8.48 8.51 -11.31
CA ILE A 111 -7.53 9.18 -12.19
C ILE A 111 -7.79 8.76 -13.63
N GLU A 112 -7.50 9.64 -14.57
CA GLU A 112 -7.43 9.31 -15.99
C GLU A 112 -6.26 8.33 -16.24
N PRO A 113 -6.36 7.44 -17.25
CA PRO A 113 -5.23 6.59 -17.60
C PRO A 113 -4.07 7.43 -18.14
N VAL A 114 -2.85 7.06 -17.75
CA VAL A 114 -1.63 7.79 -18.11
C VAL A 114 -1.13 7.36 -19.49
N ASP A 115 -0.63 8.32 -20.28
CA ASP A 115 -0.06 8.05 -21.59
C ASP A 115 1.22 7.21 -21.50
N GLY A 116 1.32 6.19 -22.35
CA GLY A 116 2.40 5.19 -22.31
C GLY A 116 2.27 4.16 -21.17
N GLY A 117 1.36 4.36 -20.22
CA GLY A 117 1.11 3.44 -19.11
C GLY A 117 0.19 2.26 -19.45
N PRO A 118 0.04 1.30 -18.51
CA PRO A 118 -0.94 0.23 -18.64
C PRO A 118 -2.37 0.77 -18.77
N ARG A 119 -3.24 -0.02 -19.38
CA ARG A 119 -4.64 0.33 -19.60
C ARG A 119 -5.55 -0.72 -19.00
N TRP A 120 -6.63 -0.27 -18.36
CA TRP A 120 -7.56 -1.14 -17.64
C TRP A 120 -9.00 -0.98 -18.13
N GLY A 121 -9.86 -1.86 -17.63
CA GLY A 121 -11.30 -1.82 -17.86
C GLY A 121 -11.72 -2.33 -19.25
N ILE A 122 -13.02 -2.23 -19.50
CA ILE A 122 -13.63 -2.57 -20.79
C ILE A 122 -13.05 -1.63 -21.84
N ALA A 123 -12.57 -2.21 -22.94
CA ALA A 123 -11.94 -1.50 -24.05
C ALA A 123 -10.65 -0.73 -23.72
N CYS A 124 -10.03 -0.94 -22.56
CA CYS A 124 -8.72 -0.36 -22.21
C CYS A 124 -8.70 1.18 -22.15
N TYR A 125 -9.82 1.80 -21.78
CA TYR A 125 -9.92 3.27 -21.64
C TYR A 125 -10.11 3.75 -20.20
N THR A 126 -10.04 2.85 -19.23
CA THR A 126 -10.33 3.19 -17.84
C THR A 126 -9.04 3.33 -17.03
N GLY A 127 -8.96 4.38 -16.22
CA GLY A 127 -7.89 4.56 -15.24
C GLY A 127 -8.15 3.81 -13.94
N LEU A 128 -7.38 4.16 -12.92
CA LEU A 128 -7.49 3.59 -11.58
C LEU A 128 -8.34 4.50 -10.69
N ALA A 129 -8.87 3.92 -9.61
CA ALA A 129 -9.54 4.63 -8.55
C ALA A 129 -9.05 4.11 -7.20
N VAL A 130 -8.89 5.02 -6.25
CA VAL A 130 -8.64 4.66 -4.86
C VAL A 130 -9.83 5.08 -4.03
N ALA A 131 -10.38 4.13 -3.28
CA ALA A 131 -11.45 4.38 -2.32
C ALA A 131 -10.93 4.24 -0.89
N LEU A 132 -11.54 4.99 0.00
CA LEU A 132 -11.41 4.82 1.44
C LEU A 132 -12.81 4.82 2.05
N TYR A 133 -13.20 3.71 2.67
CA TYR A 133 -14.48 3.60 3.37
C TYR A 133 -14.30 3.87 4.87
N ALA A 134 -15.41 4.15 5.56
CA ALA A 134 -15.41 4.41 7.00
C ALA A 134 -14.78 3.25 7.79
N ASP A 135 -15.01 2.03 7.32
CA ASP A 135 -14.68 0.79 7.99
C ASP A 135 -13.63 -0.04 7.24
N SER A 136 -12.84 0.55 6.33
CA SER A 136 -11.84 -0.17 5.53
C SER A 136 -10.48 0.53 5.51
N GLY A 137 -9.46 -0.17 5.00
CA GLY A 137 -8.22 0.46 4.54
C GLY A 137 -8.40 1.17 3.20
N TRP A 138 -7.30 1.66 2.64
CA TRP A 138 -7.27 2.18 1.27
C TRP A 138 -7.46 1.03 0.28
N GLU A 139 -8.30 1.21 -0.73
CA GLU A 139 -8.63 0.17 -1.71
C GLU A 139 -8.35 0.67 -3.12
N LEU A 140 -7.46 -0.01 -3.84
CA LEU A 140 -7.18 0.22 -5.26
C LEU A 140 -8.14 -0.57 -6.13
N MET A 141 -8.72 0.09 -7.11
CA MET A 141 -9.70 -0.47 -8.04
C MET A 141 -9.44 0.07 -9.45
N VAL A 142 -9.87 -0.67 -10.48
CA VAL A 142 -10.11 -0.06 -11.80
C VAL A 142 -11.35 0.84 -11.68
N ASN A 143 -11.36 2.02 -12.29
CA ASN A 143 -12.50 2.95 -12.23
C ASN A 143 -13.71 2.46 -13.07
N GLN A 144 -14.25 1.28 -12.72
CA GLN A 144 -15.33 0.61 -13.41
C GLN A 144 -16.22 -0.12 -12.41
N MET A 145 -17.51 -0.23 -12.72
CA MET A 145 -18.46 -1.04 -11.96
C MET A 145 -18.00 -2.51 -11.89
N ARG A 146 -18.19 -3.12 -10.71
CA ARG A 146 -17.90 -4.55 -10.42
C ARG A 146 -16.46 -4.98 -10.73
N THR A 147 -15.49 -4.18 -10.30
CA THR A 147 -14.08 -4.56 -10.38
C THR A 147 -13.58 -5.24 -9.10
N ARG A 148 -12.47 -5.96 -9.22
CA ARG A 148 -11.70 -6.44 -8.08
C ARG A 148 -11.06 -5.25 -7.35
N SER A 149 -10.98 -5.31 -6.02
CA SER A 149 -10.17 -4.37 -5.24
C SER A 149 -8.90 -5.03 -4.71
N PHE A 150 -7.90 -4.19 -4.43
CA PHE A 150 -6.67 -4.55 -3.74
C PHE A 150 -6.47 -3.58 -2.58
N THR A 151 -6.36 -4.11 -1.37
CA THR A 151 -6.03 -3.29 -0.20
C THR A 151 -4.62 -2.72 -0.35
N ILE A 152 -4.49 -1.42 -0.07
CA ILE A 152 -3.20 -0.74 0.12
C ILE A 152 -3.03 -0.51 1.62
N TYR A 153 -2.07 -1.21 2.22
CA TYR A 153 -1.66 -0.99 3.59
C TYR A 153 -0.82 0.28 3.66
N ALA A 154 -1.42 1.33 4.21
CA ALA A 154 -0.82 2.63 4.41
C ALA A 154 -1.52 3.33 5.58
N PRO A 155 -0.83 4.25 6.29
CA PRO A 155 -1.47 5.08 7.30
C PRO A 155 -2.68 5.83 6.74
N ALA A 156 -3.77 5.92 7.51
CA ALA A 156 -4.92 6.75 7.15
C ALA A 156 -4.67 8.21 7.56
N THR A 157 -3.64 8.81 6.97
CA THR A 157 -3.17 10.18 7.22
C THR A 157 -2.86 10.89 5.90
N ALA A 158 -2.59 12.19 5.94
CA ALA A 158 -2.16 12.93 4.74
C ALA A 158 -0.83 12.37 4.16
N ASP A 159 0.08 11.93 5.03
CA ASP A 159 1.35 11.32 4.64
C ASP A 159 1.13 9.96 3.97
N GLY A 160 0.25 9.14 4.54
CA GLY A 160 -0.14 7.88 3.91
C GLY A 160 -0.86 8.10 2.57
N ALA A 161 -1.66 9.16 2.44
CA ALA A 161 -2.28 9.53 1.16
C ALA A 161 -1.22 9.89 0.09
N ARG A 162 -0.11 10.53 0.48
CA ARG A 162 1.04 10.77 -0.43
C ARG A 162 1.70 9.48 -0.89
N GLU A 163 1.91 8.53 0.03
CA GLU A 163 2.49 7.24 -0.33
C GLU A 163 1.56 6.41 -1.23
N VAL A 164 0.26 6.43 -0.94
CA VAL A 164 -0.78 5.82 -1.79
C VAL A 164 -0.77 6.44 -3.18
N ALA A 165 -0.72 7.78 -3.28
CA ALA A 165 -0.66 8.48 -4.56
C ALA A 165 0.57 8.09 -5.37
N ALA A 166 1.76 8.10 -4.75
CA ALA A 166 3.01 7.71 -5.41
C ALA A 166 2.97 6.25 -5.90
N LEU A 167 2.42 5.33 -5.10
CA LEU A 167 2.28 3.93 -5.49
C LEU A 167 1.34 3.76 -6.69
N VAL A 168 0.18 4.43 -6.66
CA VAL A 168 -0.78 4.42 -7.77
C VAL A 168 -0.19 5.07 -9.01
N ALA A 169 0.56 6.17 -8.87
CA ALA A 169 1.24 6.81 -9.97
C ALA A 169 2.26 5.88 -10.62
N GLY A 170 3.05 5.15 -9.83
CA GLY A 170 3.97 4.12 -10.32
C GLY A 170 3.24 2.99 -11.06
N ILE A 171 2.09 2.53 -10.57
CA ILE A 171 1.26 1.54 -11.28
C ILE A 171 0.70 2.13 -12.58
N ALA A 172 0.18 3.35 -12.53
CA ALA A 172 -0.41 4.09 -13.66
C ALA A 172 0.59 4.30 -14.81
N ARG A 173 1.86 4.54 -14.47
CA ARG A 173 2.96 4.72 -15.42
C ARG A 173 3.60 3.40 -15.89
N GLY A 174 3.38 2.31 -15.15
CA GLY A 174 3.95 0.99 -15.43
C GLY A 174 5.32 0.74 -14.77
N ASP A 175 5.76 1.64 -13.89
CA ASP A 175 6.99 1.51 -13.09
C ASP A 175 6.83 0.45 -11.98
N VAL A 176 5.61 0.29 -11.49
CA VAL A 176 5.22 -0.73 -10.51
C VAL A 176 4.37 -1.78 -11.21
N LYS A 177 4.54 -3.04 -10.81
CA LYS A 177 3.79 -4.17 -11.39
C LYS A 177 2.28 -3.94 -11.26
N ASP A 178 1.58 -4.11 -12.37
CA ASP A 178 0.12 -4.07 -12.44
C ASP A 178 -0.50 -5.20 -11.58
N PRO A 179 -1.23 -4.86 -10.49
CA PRO A 179 -1.87 -5.85 -9.63
C PRO A 179 -3.08 -6.52 -10.30
N PHE A 180 -3.67 -5.90 -11.32
CA PHE A 180 -4.83 -6.43 -12.05
C PHE A 180 -4.44 -7.42 -13.15
N ARG A 181 -3.17 -7.45 -13.55
CA ARG A 181 -2.68 -8.40 -14.55
C ARG A 181 -2.58 -9.78 -13.93
N ALA A 182 -3.41 -10.72 -14.41
CA ALA A 182 -3.33 -12.12 -14.00
C ALA A 182 -1.90 -12.65 -14.20
N ARG A 183 -1.34 -13.32 -13.19
CA ARG A 183 -0.15 -14.16 -13.35
C ARG A 183 -0.57 -15.30 -14.30
N ARG A 184 -0.24 -15.19 -15.59
CA ARG A 184 -0.24 -16.33 -16.50
C ARG A 184 0.98 -17.18 -16.23
#